data_AF-A0A2T4VVT9-F1
#
_entry.id   AF-A0A2T4VVT9-F1
#
_cell.length_a   1.000
_cell.length_b   1.000
_cell.length_c   1.000
_cell.angle_alpha   90.00
_cell.angle_beta   90.00
_cell.angle_gamma   90.00
#
_symmetry.space_group_name_H-M   'P 1'
#
loop_
_entity.id
_entity.type
_entity.pdbx_description
1 polymer ?
#
loop_
_entity_poly.entity_id
_entity_poly.type
_entity_poly.pdbx_seq_one_letter_code
_entity_poly.pdbx_strand_id
1 'polypeptide(L)'
;MGRPPLEFVALLLLITAGCATTSAAYHPQKDCEAGSAGACVDWGEELAAREEKQQAEAAHGKACQGGIATSCITQGRLLMERGELEAAEIPLRKAYLEEFPEAYEALADLYQARGSPADLRVAKGLRFEAPAIDKPAAEVVYHYRMDFRGGLGGALTLNLQPMAFLSRRLDIGLHAAFGASPVELNGFIGYQHFVSTWVVPYARVMLGGLPDAPPGMGFNYGGELGLKLCLGPLGHLEFAAGSSRGSPLHASVGLGLNAIVLLLLAAH
;
A
#
# COMPACT_ATOMS: atom_id res chain seq x y z
N MET A 1 -51.73 -30.02 -33.52
CA MET A 1 -50.84 -29.58 -34.62
C MET A 1 -50.89 -28.06 -34.68
N GLY A 2 -49.80 -27.40 -34.29
CA GLY A 2 -49.59 -25.97 -34.49
C GLY A 2 -48.09 -25.75 -34.46
N ARG A 3 -47.45 -25.76 -35.63
CA ARG A 3 -46.01 -25.48 -35.75
C ARG A 3 -45.75 -24.07 -35.22
N PRO A 4 -44.77 -23.84 -34.32
CA PRO A 4 -44.36 -22.49 -34.02
C PRO A 4 -43.73 -21.86 -35.30
N PRO A 5 -43.91 -20.55 -35.51
CA PRO A 5 -43.46 -19.87 -36.72
C PRO A 5 -41.93 -19.90 -36.82
N LEU A 6 -41.43 -20.22 -38.02
CA LEU A 6 -39.99 -20.34 -38.35
C LEU A 6 -39.16 -19.09 -38.00
N GLU A 7 -39.79 -17.92 -37.86
CA GLU A 7 -39.12 -16.67 -37.51
C GLU A 7 -38.58 -16.65 -36.07
N PHE A 8 -39.22 -17.37 -35.14
CA PHE A 8 -38.74 -17.45 -33.75
C PHE A 8 -37.49 -18.34 -33.60
N VAL A 9 -37.29 -19.31 -34.50
CA VAL A 9 -36.09 -20.17 -34.52
C VAL A 9 -34.91 -19.45 -35.16
N ALA A 10 -35.16 -18.59 -36.16
CA ALA A 10 -34.12 -17.79 -36.80
C ALA A 10 -33.56 -16.68 -35.89
N LEU A 11 -34.40 -16.07 -35.04
CA LEU A 11 -33.97 -15.05 -34.08
C LEU A 11 -33.16 -15.64 -32.92
N LEU A 12 -33.43 -16.90 -32.53
CA LEU A 12 -32.69 -17.59 -31.47
C LEU A 12 -31.29 -18.04 -31.90
N LEU A 13 -31.06 -18.23 -33.20
CA LEU A 13 -29.75 -18.61 -33.78
C LEU A 13 -28.82 -17.41 -34.02
N LEU A 14 -29.35 -16.18 -34.07
CA LEU A 14 -28.55 -14.96 -34.22
C LEU A 14 -28.08 -14.38 -32.87
N ILE A 15 -28.65 -14.81 -31.74
CA ILE A 15 -28.25 -14.38 -30.39
C ILE A 15 -27.10 -15.25 -29.82
N THR A 16 -26.80 -16.40 -30.43
CA THR A 16 -25.71 -17.30 -29.97
C THR A 16 -24.40 -17.14 -30.74
N ALA A 17 -24.31 -16.21 -31.68
CA ALA A 17 -23.09 -15.92 -32.46
C ALA A 17 -22.23 -14.79 -31.84
N GLY A 18 -22.21 -14.69 -30.51
CA GLY A 18 -21.46 -13.67 -29.76
C GLY A 18 -20.38 -14.28 -28.86
N CYS A 19 -19.12 -14.10 -29.26
CA CYS A 19 -17.90 -14.36 -28.49
C CYS A 19 -17.59 -15.82 -28.09
N ALA A 20 -17.29 -16.66 -29.09
CA ALA A 20 -16.19 -17.60 -28.91
C ALA A 20 -14.88 -16.79 -28.97
N THR A 21 -14.51 -16.11 -27.89
CA THR A 21 -13.10 -15.77 -27.70
C THR A 21 -12.39 -17.10 -27.52
N THR A 22 -11.71 -17.58 -28.56
CA THR A 22 -10.64 -18.55 -28.34
C THR A 22 -9.66 -17.88 -27.40
N SER A 23 -9.74 -18.19 -26.10
CA SER A 23 -8.61 -17.92 -25.21
C SER A 23 -7.46 -18.71 -25.82
N ALA A 24 -6.52 -18.03 -26.46
CA ALA A 24 -5.25 -18.66 -26.78
C ALA A 24 -4.77 -19.30 -25.47
N ALA A 25 -4.42 -20.58 -25.50
CA ALA A 25 -3.97 -21.27 -24.30
C ALA A 25 -2.75 -20.52 -23.77
N TYR A 26 -2.85 -20.05 -22.53
CA TYR A 26 -1.76 -19.34 -21.88
C TYR A 26 -0.57 -20.29 -21.69
N HIS A 27 0.60 -19.89 -22.21
CA HIS A 27 1.81 -20.68 -22.16
C HIS A 27 2.97 -19.76 -21.75
N PRO A 28 3.32 -19.69 -20.45
CA PRO A 28 4.27 -18.71 -19.91
C PRO A 28 5.57 -18.57 -20.71
N GLN A 29 6.21 -19.70 -21.06
CA GLN A 29 7.43 -19.69 -21.88
C GLN A 29 7.20 -19.07 -23.27
N LYS A 30 6.21 -19.56 -24.02
CA LYS A 30 5.96 -19.12 -25.41
C LYS A 30 5.53 -17.66 -25.46
N ASP A 31 4.68 -17.26 -24.52
CA ASP A 31 4.17 -15.90 -24.44
C ASP A 31 5.29 -14.93 -23.99
N CYS A 32 6.20 -15.38 -23.12
CA CYS A 32 7.43 -14.64 -22.80
C CYS A 32 8.35 -14.49 -24.01
N GLU A 33 8.55 -15.57 -24.78
CA GLU A 33 9.31 -15.52 -26.03
C GLU A 33 8.67 -14.59 -27.07
N ALA A 34 7.34 -14.47 -27.07
CA ALA A 34 6.58 -13.53 -27.88
C ALA A 34 6.60 -12.08 -27.34
N GLY A 35 7.26 -11.82 -26.21
CA GLY A 35 7.47 -10.47 -25.65
C GLY A 35 6.48 -10.05 -24.56
N SER A 36 5.61 -10.95 -24.07
CA SER A 36 4.74 -10.64 -22.93
C SER A 36 5.55 -10.56 -21.63
N ALA A 37 5.70 -9.35 -21.10
CA ALA A 37 6.44 -9.10 -19.86
C ALA A 37 5.83 -9.85 -18.66
N GLY A 38 4.50 -9.91 -18.58
CA GLY A 38 3.80 -10.69 -17.55
C GLY A 38 4.07 -12.18 -17.67
N ALA A 39 4.03 -12.74 -18.88
CA ALA A 39 4.37 -14.15 -19.07
C ALA A 39 5.83 -14.48 -18.73
N CYS A 40 6.74 -13.52 -18.93
CA CYS A 40 8.12 -13.66 -18.50
C CYS A 40 8.29 -13.67 -16.98
N VAL A 41 7.38 -13.06 -16.21
CA VAL A 41 7.36 -13.19 -14.74
C VAL A 41 7.06 -14.63 -14.38
N ASP A 42 5.92 -15.14 -14.83
CA ASP A 42 5.44 -16.49 -14.51
C ASP A 42 6.45 -17.55 -14.96
N TRP A 43 7.03 -17.39 -16.14
CA TRP A 43 8.07 -18.29 -16.62
C TRP A 43 9.35 -18.22 -15.78
N GLY A 44 9.76 -17.02 -15.35
CA GLY A 44 10.88 -16.85 -14.43
C GLY A 44 10.66 -17.53 -13.09
N GLU A 45 9.45 -17.46 -12.54
CA GLU A 45 9.06 -18.13 -11.29
C GLU A 45 9.07 -19.66 -11.44
N GLU A 46 8.55 -20.20 -12.55
CA GLU A 46 8.63 -21.63 -12.85
C GLU A 46 10.08 -22.13 -12.93
N LEU A 47 10.96 -21.37 -13.57
CA LEU A 47 12.39 -21.70 -13.68
C LEU A 47 13.09 -21.60 -12.33
N ALA A 48 12.77 -20.60 -11.52
CA ALA A 48 13.31 -20.46 -10.16
C ALA A 48 12.90 -21.64 -9.27
N ALA A 49 11.65 -22.10 -9.38
CA ALA A 49 11.16 -23.29 -8.66
C ALA A 49 11.87 -24.59 -9.07
N ARG A 50 12.44 -24.64 -10.28
CA ARG A 50 13.28 -25.75 -10.78
C ARG A 50 14.77 -25.55 -10.49
N GLU A 51 15.13 -24.51 -9.74
CA GLU A 51 16.51 -24.09 -9.47
C GLU A 51 17.33 -23.73 -10.73
N GLU A 52 16.66 -23.42 -11.84
CA GLU A 52 17.28 -23.05 -13.12
C GLU A 52 17.66 -21.55 -13.13
N LYS A 53 18.47 -21.12 -12.14
CA LYS A 53 18.73 -19.71 -11.80
C LYS A 53 19.13 -18.82 -12.97
N GLN A 54 19.96 -19.33 -13.89
CA GLN A 54 20.42 -18.55 -15.03
C GLN A 54 19.30 -18.28 -16.04
N GLN A 55 18.42 -19.26 -16.28
CA GLN A 55 17.29 -19.09 -17.17
C GLN A 55 16.23 -18.21 -16.51
N ALA A 56 16.01 -18.38 -15.19
CA ALA A 56 15.13 -17.52 -14.41
C ALA A 56 15.58 -16.06 -14.46
N GLU A 57 16.89 -15.80 -14.32
CA GLU A 57 17.47 -14.46 -14.47
C GLU A 57 17.18 -13.86 -15.85
N ALA A 58 17.36 -14.63 -16.92
CA ALA A 58 17.07 -14.16 -18.27
C ALA A 58 15.57 -13.86 -18.49
N ALA A 59 14.68 -14.69 -17.94
CA ALA A 59 13.23 -14.47 -18.00
C ALA A 59 12.82 -13.21 -17.22
N HIS A 60 13.28 -13.07 -15.97
CA HIS A 60 13.07 -11.86 -15.18
C HIS A 60 13.72 -10.63 -15.81
N GLY A 61 14.84 -10.78 -16.52
CA GLY A 61 15.47 -9.70 -17.28
C GLY A 61 14.59 -9.20 -18.42
N LYS A 62 13.91 -10.08 -19.16
CA LYS A 62 12.92 -9.69 -20.17
C LYS A 62 11.71 -8.98 -19.55
N ALA A 63 11.17 -9.51 -18.44
CA ALA A 63 10.08 -8.87 -17.71
C ALA A 63 10.49 -7.49 -17.16
N CYS A 64 11.70 -7.37 -16.64
CA CYS A 64 12.29 -6.12 -16.18
C CYS A 64 12.42 -5.12 -17.32
N GLN A 65 12.90 -5.52 -18.49
CA GLN A 65 12.94 -4.68 -19.69
C GLN A 65 11.54 -4.18 -20.07
N GLY A 66 10.53 -5.05 -19.95
CA GLY A 66 9.11 -4.72 -20.11
C GLY A 66 8.48 -3.86 -19.01
N GLY A 67 9.25 -3.42 -18.01
CA GLY A 67 8.80 -2.47 -16.98
C GLY A 67 8.30 -3.11 -15.69
N ILE A 68 8.45 -4.43 -15.51
CA ILE A 68 8.01 -5.09 -14.27
C ILE A 68 9.09 -4.95 -13.19
N ALA A 69 8.86 -4.04 -12.24
CA ALA A 69 9.82 -3.70 -11.17
C ALA A 69 10.22 -4.89 -10.29
N THR A 70 9.27 -5.75 -9.92
CA THR A 70 9.52 -6.95 -9.10
C THR A 70 10.49 -7.91 -9.81
N SER A 71 10.36 -8.06 -11.13
CA SER A 71 11.31 -8.84 -11.93
C SER A 71 12.69 -8.20 -12.01
N CYS A 72 12.78 -6.86 -12.05
CA CYS A 72 14.07 -6.18 -11.93
C CYS A 72 14.76 -6.47 -10.59
N ILE A 73 14.01 -6.48 -9.48
CA ILE A 73 14.53 -6.86 -8.16
C ILE A 73 15.05 -8.30 -8.17
N THR A 74 14.25 -9.23 -8.68
CA THR A 74 14.62 -10.66 -8.75
C THR A 74 15.85 -10.88 -9.62
N GLN A 75 15.92 -10.26 -10.80
CA GLN A 75 17.10 -10.32 -11.67
C GLN A 75 18.35 -9.83 -10.94
N GLY A 76 18.26 -8.67 -10.27
CA GLY A 76 19.37 -8.11 -9.49
C GLY A 76 19.85 -9.05 -8.39
N ARG A 77 18.93 -9.66 -7.63
CA ARG A 77 19.26 -10.64 -6.58
C ARG A 77 19.95 -11.88 -7.14
N LEU A 78 19.48 -12.44 -8.26
CA LEU A 78 20.10 -13.60 -8.90
C LEU A 78 21.53 -13.28 -9.39
N LEU A 79 21.77 -12.07 -9.89
CA LEU A 79 23.12 -11.60 -10.23
C LEU A 79 24.01 -11.44 -9.00
N MET A 80 23.47 -10.90 -7.90
CA MET A 80 24.21 -10.80 -6.62
C MET A 80 24.57 -12.17 -6.04
N GLU A 81 23.66 -13.14 -6.11
CA GLU A 81 23.94 -14.53 -5.68
C GLU A 81 25.11 -15.17 -6.44
N ARG A 82 25.31 -14.76 -7.70
CA ARG A 82 26.46 -15.17 -8.53
C ARG A 82 27.73 -14.35 -8.30
N GLY A 83 27.68 -13.34 -7.44
CA GLY A 83 28.78 -12.41 -7.20
C GLY A 83 28.94 -11.32 -8.27
N GLU A 84 27.99 -11.20 -9.20
CA GLU A 84 28.02 -10.22 -10.29
C GLU A 84 27.42 -8.89 -9.85
N LEU A 85 28.03 -8.30 -8.83
CA LEU A 85 27.55 -7.07 -8.18
C LEU A 85 27.48 -5.87 -9.13
N GLU A 86 28.36 -5.79 -10.13
CA GLU A 86 28.31 -4.71 -11.12
C GLU A 86 27.13 -4.85 -12.08
N ALA A 87 26.84 -6.08 -12.53
CA ALA A 87 25.71 -6.35 -13.40
C ALA A 87 24.37 -6.17 -12.67
N ALA A 88 24.32 -6.47 -11.37
CA ALA A 88 23.13 -6.35 -10.54
C ALA A 88 22.62 -4.90 -10.38
N GLU A 89 23.49 -3.90 -10.51
CA GLU A 89 23.10 -2.51 -10.25
C GLU A 89 22.08 -1.97 -11.24
N ILE A 90 22.22 -2.32 -12.53
CA ILE A 90 21.35 -1.80 -13.59
C ILE A 90 19.87 -2.17 -13.33
N PRO A 91 19.51 -3.45 -13.15
CA PRO A 91 18.11 -3.80 -12.88
C PRO A 91 17.64 -3.26 -11.53
N LEU A 92 18.48 -3.25 -10.48
CA LEU A 92 18.08 -2.71 -9.17
C LEU A 92 17.83 -1.19 -9.20
N ARG A 93 18.63 -0.43 -9.93
CA ARG A 93 18.37 0.99 -10.18
C ARG A 93 17.09 1.22 -10.97
N LYS A 94 16.78 0.35 -11.94
CA LYS A 94 15.52 0.44 -12.67
C LYS A 94 14.34 0.23 -11.72
N ALA A 95 14.39 -0.78 -10.85
CA ALA A 95 13.36 -0.99 -9.84
C ALA A 95 13.23 0.19 -8.85
N TYR A 96 14.36 0.79 -8.47
CA TYR A 96 14.39 1.94 -7.56
C TYR A 96 13.61 3.15 -8.10
N LEU A 97 13.63 3.37 -9.42
CA LEU A 97 12.90 4.47 -10.06
C LEU A 97 11.38 4.33 -9.96
N GLU A 98 10.88 3.13 -9.69
CA GLU A 98 9.45 2.84 -9.55
C GLU A 98 8.96 3.09 -8.11
N GLU A 99 9.81 3.62 -7.22
CA GLU A 99 9.47 3.98 -5.84
C GLU A 99 8.80 2.84 -5.05
N PHE A 100 9.35 1.63 -5.15
CA PHE A 100 8.97 0.48 -4.31
C PHE A 100 9.90 0.33 -3.10
N PRO A 101 9.38 0.13 -1.87
CA PRO A 101 10.21 -0.08 -0.68
C PRO A 101 11.21 -1.24 -0.85
N GLU A 102 10.79 -2.34 -1.47
CA GLU A 102 11.62 -3.52 -1.70
C GLU A 102 12.79 -3.23 -2.65
N ALA A 103 12.64 -2.29 -3.58
CA ALA A 103 13.71 -1.89 -4.49
C ALA A 103 14.80 -1.10 -3.77
N TYR A 104 14.43 -0.25 -2.80
CA TYR A 104 15.38 0.48 -1.95
C TYR A 104 16.19 -0.51 -1.12
N GLU A 105 15.54 -1.49 -0.49
CA GLU A 105 16.22 -2.54 0.29
C GLU A 105 17.14 -3.40 -0.59
N ALA A 106 16.68 -3.85 -1.75
CA ALA A 106 17.51 -4.66 -2.65
C ALA A 106 18.74 -3.89 -3.16
N LEU A 107 18.58 -2.60 -3.48
CA LEU A 107 19.70 -1.75 -3.86
C LEU A 107 20.65 -1.49 -2.66
N ALA A 108 20.12 -1.37 -1.44
CA ALA A 108 20.94 -1.27 -0.23
C ALA A 108 21.75 -2.54 0.03
N ASP A 109 21.16 -3.72 -0.19
CA ASP A 109 21.84 -5.01 -0.09
C ASP A 109 22.99 -5.10 -1.10
N LEU A 110 22.80 -4.61 -2.33
CA LEU A 110 23.87 -4.55 -3.33
C LEU A 110 25.06 -3.70 -2.84
N TYR A 111 24.80 -2.48 -2.39
CA TYR A 111 25.85 -1.60 -1.89
C TYR A 111 26.54 -2.17 -0.66
N GLN A 112 25.78 -2.82 0.23
CA GLN A 112 26.38 -3.52 1.36
C GLN A 112 27.30 -4.66 0.92
N ALA A 113 26.92 -5.42 -0.10
CA ALA A 113 27.74 -6.50 -0.65
C ALA A 113 29.05 -6.00 -1.28
N ARG A 114 29.05 -4.81 -1.90
CA ARG A 114 30.28 -4.15 -2.40
C ARG A 114 31.19 -3.69 -1.27
N GLY A 115 30.62 -3.18 -0.19
CA GLY A 115 31.28 -3.01 1.10
C GLY A 115 32.28 -1.85 1.22
N SER A 116 32.44 -0.99 0.20
CA SER A 116 33.29 0.20 0.37
C SER A 116 32.67 1.16 1.40
N PRO A 117 33.46 2.01 2.08
CA PRO A 117 32.91 3.00 3.00
C PRO A 117 31.89 3.96 2.37
N ALA A 118 31.99 4.19 1.05
CA ALA A 118 31.00 4.96 0.30
C ALA A 118 29.71 4.16 0.12
N ASP A 119 29.81 2.90 -0.31
CA ASP A 119 28.64 2.03 -0.51
C ASP A 119 27.86 1.83 0.79
N LEU A 120 28.55 1.61 1.92
CA LEU A 120 27.89 1.44 3.22
C LEU A 120 27.10 2.69 3.65
N ARG A 121 27.55 3.90 3.26
CA ARG A 121 26.78 5.12 3.49
C ARG A 121 25.54 5.17 2.62
N VAL A 122 25.65 4.80 1.35
CA VAL A 122 24.51 4.73 0.42
C VAL A 122 23.50 3.70 0.89
N ALA A 123 23.94 2.49 1.24
CA ALA A 123 23.09 1.44 1.78
C ALA A 123 22.31 1.91 3.02
N LYS A 124 22.96 2.60 3.95
CA LYS A 124 22.29 3.17 5.13
C LYS A 124 21.24 4.22 4.78
N GLY A 125 21.50 5.07 3.78
CA GLY A 125 20.54 6.06 3.29
C GLY A 125 19.29 5.39 2.71
N LEU A 126 19.50 4.41 1.82
CA LEU A 126 18.41 3.66 1.19
C LEU A 126 17.52 2.95 2.21
N ARG A 127 18.10 2.29 3.22
CA ARG A 127 17.32 1.65 4.31
C ARG A 127 16.61 2.63 5.23
N PHE A 128 17.14 3.84 5.37
CA PHE A 128 16.48 4.89 6.13
C PHE A 128 15.24 5.43 5.39
N GLU A 129 15.29 5.45 4.07
CA GLU A 129 14.22 5.92 3.19
C GLU A 129 13.14 4.87 2.95
N ALA A 130 13.52 3.60 2.79
CA ALA A 130 12.61 2.51 2.39
C ALA A 130 11.28 2.42 3.18
N PRO A 131 11.24 2.53 4.51
CA PRO A 131 9.98 2.44 5.28
C PRO A 131 8.95 3.53 4.94
N ALA A 132 9.42 4.67 4.42
CA ALA A 132 8.61 5.83 4.06
C ALA A 132 8.15 5.82 2.59
N ILE A 133 8.66 4.90 1.77
CA ILE A 133 8.27 4.78 0.37
C ILE A 133 6.86 4.16 0.27
N ASP A 134 6.11 4.55 -0.77
CA ASP A 134 4.73 4.11 -1.03
C ASP A 134 3.76 4.34 0.16
N LYS A 135 3.90 5.50 0.81
CA LYS A 135 3.03 5.92 1.92
C LYS A 135 2.16 7.10 1.49
N PRO A 136 0.83 7.03 1.68
CA PRO A 136 -0.06 8.07 1.20
C PRO A 136 0.24 9.41 1.87
N ALA A 137 0.24 10.48 1.08
CA ALA A 137 0.32 11.84 1.61
C ALA A 137 -0.98 12.29 2.30
N ALA A 138 -2.10 11.62 1.99
CA ALA A 138 -3.40 11.86 2.59
C ALA A 138 -4.18 10.55 2.73
N GLU A 139 -4.82 10.37 3.88
CA GLU A 139 -5.61 9.17 4.18
C GLU A 139 -6.90 9.55 4.91
N VAL A 140 -7.91 8.71 4.74
CA VAL A 140 -9.17 8.77 5.47
C VAL A 140 -9.27 7.51 6.31
N VAL A 141 -9.51 7.67 7.60
CA VAL A 141 -9.60 6.57 8.55
C VAL A 141 -10.97 6.57 9.20
N TYR A 142 -11.67 5.45 9.08
CA TYR A 142 -12.87 5.21 9.87
C TYR A 142 -12.50 4.36 11.07
N HIS A 143 -12.81 4.85 12.27
CA HIS A 143 -12.56 4.17 13.53
C HIS A 143 -13.85 3.66 14.12
N TYR A 144 -13.85 2.40 14.51
CA TYR A 144 -14.74 1.89 15.53
C TYR A 144 -14.17 2.25 16.91
N ARG A 145 -14.92 3.03 17.69
CA ARG A 145 -14.48 3.53 18.99
C ARG A 145 -15.28 2.88 20.12
N MET A 146 -14.56 2.54 21.18
CA MET A 146 -15.12 1.98 22.42
C MET A 146 -14.68 2.86 23.58
N ASP A 147 -15.63 3.43 24.31
CA ASP A 147 -15.32 4.10 25.57
C ASP A 147 -15.09 3.06 26.69
N PHE A 148 -14.47 3.50 27.79
CA PHE A 148 -14.18 2.61 28.92
C PHE A 148 -15.42 2.08 29.65
N ARG A 149 -16.60 2.65 29.40
CA ARG A 149 -17.88 2.20 29.97
C ARG A 149 -18.57 1.18 29.06
N GLY A 150 -17.96 0.81 27.93
CA GLY A 150 -18.50 -0.12 26.94
C GLY A 150 -19.43 0.53 25.93
N GLY A 151 -19.52 1.85 25.90
CA GLY A 151 -20.25 2.60 24.89
C GLY A 151 -19.55 2.50 23.52
N LEU A 152 -20.35 2.31 22.48
CA LEU A 152 -19.90 2.16 21.10
C LEU A 152 -20.10 3.44 20.31
N GLY A 153 -19.10 3.80 19.53
CA GLY A 153 -19.13 4.98 18.67
C GLY A 153 -18.28 4.81 17.43
N GLY A 154 -18.26 5.86 16.63
CA GLY A 154 -17.41 5.97 15.45
C GLY A 154 -16.52 7.21 15.54
N ALA A 155 -15.45 7.20 14.76
CA ALA A 155 -14.81 8.44 14.36
C ALA A 155 -14.38 8.39 12.90
N LEU A 156 -14.35 9.56 12.28
CA LEU A 156 -13.77 9.77 10.97
C LEU A 156 -12.58 10.69 11.12
N THR A 157 -11.42 10.26 10.62
CA THR A 157 -10.20 11.05 10.62
C THR A 157 -9.76 11.32 9.17
N LEU A 158 -9.45 12.57 8.87
CA LEU A 158 -8.76 12.98 7.65
C LEU A 158 -7.34 13.34 8.05
N ASN A 159 -6.35 12.59 7.58
CA ASN A 159 -4.93 12.80 7.90
C ASN A 159 -4.20 13.33 6.66
N LEU A 160 -3.33 14.32 6.87
CA LEU A 160 -2.39 14.85 5.90
C LEU A 160 -0.98 14.65 6.45
N GLN A 161 -0.12 14.02 5.65
CA GLN A 161 1.20 13.53 6.06
C GLN A 161 2.30 14.04 5.11
N PRO A 162 2.76 15.30 5.27
CA PRO A 162 3.77 15.87 4.40
C PRO A 162 5.07 15.04 4.37
N MET A 163 5.62 14.84 3.17
CA MET A 163 6.77 13.95 2.92
C MET A 163 8.14 14.50 3.38
N ALA A 164 8.19 15.68 4.01
CA ALA A 164 9.43 16.44 4.23
C ALA A 164 10.47 15.77 5.17
N PHE A 165 10.10 14.70 5.87
CA PHE A 165 10.91 14.09 6.94
C PHE A 165 11.04 12.55 6.84
N LEU A 166 10.72 11.97 5.68
CA LEU A 166 10.88 10.54 5.37
C LEU A 166 10.23 9.61 6.41
N SER A 167 11.05 8.82 7.13
CA SER A 167 10.63 7.80 8.11
C SER A 167 10.11 8.37 9.42
N ARG A 168 10.17 9.69 9.59
CA ARG A 168 9.57 10.42 10.72
C ARG A 168 8.64 11.45 10.12
N ARG A 169 7.35 11.46 10.41
CA ARG A 169 6.43 12.42 9.78
C ARG A 169 5.61 13.15 10.81
N LEU A 170 5.32 14.40 10.46
CA LEU A 170 4.20 15.11 11.03
C LEU A 170 2.92 14.58 10.41
N ASP A 171 1.90 14.40 11.24
CA ASP A 171 0.54 14.07 10.83
C ASP A 171 -0.35 15.22 11.27
N ILE A 172 -1.16 15.76 10.37
CA ILE A 172 -2.02 16.92 10.66
C ILE A 172 -3.38 16.66 10.04
N GLY A 173 -4.45 17.02 10.73
CA GLY A 173 -5.75 16.81 10.15
C GLY A 173 -6.93 17.10 11.03
N LEU A 174 -8.05 16.48 10.67
CA LEU A 174 -9.35 16.62 11.32
C LEU A 174 -9.81 15.27 11.84
N HIS A 175 -10.41 15.28 13.03
CA HIS A 175 -10.96 14.12 13.69
C HIS A 175 -12.37 14.43 14.19
N ALA A 176 -13.36 13.70 13.67
CA ALA A 176 -14.76 13.83 14.05
C ALA A 176 -15.22 12.56 14.75
N ALA A 177 -15.63 12.65 16.01
CA ALA A 177 -16.11 11.53 16.83
C ALA A 177 -17.61 11.63 17.08
N PHE A 178 -18.30 10.50 17.14
CA PHE A 178 -19.75 10.44 17.33
C PHE A 178 -20.19 9.10 17.97
N GLY A 179 -21.40 9.06 18.53
CA GLY A 179 -21.99 7.85 19.12
C GLY A 179 -22.13 7.94 20.64
N ALA A 180 -21.59 6.95 21.38
CA ALA A 180 -21.76 6.85 22.83
C ALA A 180 -21.12 7.99 23.66
N SER A 181 -20.18 8.72 23.08
CA SER A 181 -19.62 9.96 23.66
C SER A 181 -20.17 11.18 22.92
N PRO A 182 -20.14 12.38 23.53
CA PRO A 182 -20.52 13.62 22.85
C PRO A 182 -19.82 13.75 21.50
N VAL A 183 -20.50 14.36 20.53
CA VAL A 183 -19.86 14.64 19.25
C VAL A 183 -18.63 15.51 19.49
N GLU A 184 -17.50 15.12 18.91
CA GLU A 184 -16.27 15.89 18.96
C GLU A 184 -15.85 16.26 17.56
N LEU A 185 -15.38 17.50 17.39
CA LEU A 185 -14.75 17.95 16.17
C LEU A 185 -13.41 18.58 16.53
N ASN A 186 -12.32 17.85 16.29
CA ASN A 186 -10.99 18.25 16.67
C ASN A 186 -10.10 18.42 15.44
N GLY A 187 -9.26 19.44 15.44
CA GLY A 187 -8.02 19.42 14.68
C GLY A 187 -6.95 18.67 15.46
N PHE A 188 -5.96 18.09 14.79
CA PHE A 188 -4.83 17.46 15.47
C PHE A 188 -3.51 17.76 14.79
N ILE A 189 -2.46 17.66 15.58
CA ILE A 189 -1.07 17.56 15.14
C ILE A 189 -0.49 16.32 15.81
N GLY A 190 0.19 15.51 15.04
CA GLY A 190 0.77 14.26 15.46
C GLY A 190 2.14 14.03 14.86
N TYR A 191 2.75 12.98 15.38
CA TYR A 191 4.03 12.47 14.95
C TYR A 191 3.88 10.97 14.73
N GLN A 192 4.40 10.48 13.61
CA GLN A 192 4.44 9.07 13.29
C GLN A 192 5.84 8.64 12.86
N HIS A 193 6.23 7.41 13.20
CA HIS A 193 7.55 6.87 12.88
C HIS A 193 7.41 5.53 12.15
N PHE A 194 7.90 5.47 10.91
CA PHE A 194 7.94 4.26 10.11
C PHE A 194 9.11 3.39 10.58
N VAL A 195 8.84 2.50 11.54
CA VAL A 195 9.84 1.57 12.08
C VAL A 195 10.10 0.41 11.11
N SER A 196 9.13 0.10 10.25
CA SER A 196 9.24 -0.83 9.13
C SER A 196 8.28 -0.42 8.02
N THR A 197 8.29 -1.17 6.91
CA THR A 197 7.32 -0.98 5.80
C THR A 197 5.87 -1.29 6.20
N TRP A 198 5.64 -1.97 7.32
CA TRP A 198 4.31 -2.42 7.74
C TRP A 198 3.89 -1.94 9.13
N VAL A 199 4.79 -1.39 9.95
CA VAL A 199 4.46 -0.90 11.30
C VAL A 199 4.78 0.58 11.44
N VAL A 200 3.80 1.35 11.91
CA VAL A 200 3.94 2.80 12.13
C VAL A 200 3.30 3.18 13.46
N PRO A 201 4.06 3.24 14.57
CA PRO A 201 3.60 3.91 15.78
C PRO A 201 3.39 5.40 15.53
N TYR A 202 2.36 5.95 16.16
CA TYR A 202 2.07 7.37 16.13
C TYR A 202 1.53 7.89 17.46
N ALA A 203 1.65 9.20 17.63
CA ALA A 203 1.11 9.95 18.74
C ALA A 203 0.51 11.26 18.20
N ARG A 204 -0.65 11.68 18.71
CA ARG A 204 -1.27 12.94 18.32
C ARG A 204 -1.85 13.69 19.50
N VAL A 205 -1.83 15.01 19.39
CA VAL A 205 -2.54 15.94 20.27
C VAL A 205 -3.70 16.56 19.51
N MET A 206 -4.84 16.67 20.17
CA MET A 206 -6.10 17.10 19.58
C MET A 206 -6.61 18.35 20.29
N LEU A 207 -7.12 19.30 19.50
CA LEU A 207 -7.73 20.55 19.97
C LEU A 207 -8.96 20.85 19.12
N GLY A 208 -10.06 21.24 19.75
CA GLY A 208 -11.27 21.60 19.01
C GLY A 208 -12.49 21.82 19.86
N GLY A 209 -13.60 21.25 19.42
CA GLY A 209 -14.93 21.57 19.89
C GLY A 209 -15.77 20.35 20.27
N LEU A 210 -16.69 20.56 21.20
CA LEU A 210 -17.86 19.73 21.47
C LEU A 210 -19.09 20.49 20.95
N PRO A 211 -19.57 20.21 19.72
CA PRO A 211 -20.65 20.99 19.11
C PRO A 211 -21.94 21.02 19.93
N ASP A 212 -22.21 19.95 20.68
CA ASP A 212 -23.43 19.81 21.49
C ASP A 212 -23.27 20.34 22.93
N ALA A 213 -22.12 20.92 23.28
CA ALA A 213 -21.87 21.40 24.63
C ALA A 213 -22.54 22.77 24.90
N PRO A 214 -22.93 23.04 26.17
CA PRO A 214 -23.45 24.35 26.55
C PRO A 214 -22.48 25.50 26.25
N PRO A 215 -22.99 26.73 26.07
CA PRO A 215 -22.16 27.92 25.84
C PRO A 215 -21.02 28.04 26.86
N GLY A 216 -19.79 28.28 26.38
CA GLY A 216 -18.59 28.37 27.23
C GLY A 216 -17.97 27.04 27.64
N MET A 217 -18.61 25.90 27.36
CA MET A 217 -18.07 24.56 27.67
C MET A 217 -17.65 23.76 26.42
N GLY A 218 -17.77 24.34 25.23
CA GLY A 218 -17.47 23.67 23.97
C GLY A 218 -16.00 23.39 23.68
N PHE A 219 -15.04 23.96 24.41
CA PHE A 219 -13.62 23.71 24.12
C PHE A 219 -13.21 22.28 24.49
N ASN A 220 -12.63 21.56 23.53
CA ASN A 220 -12.13 20.19 23.69
C ASN A 220 -10.61 20.13 23.48
N TYR A 221 -9.96 19.26 24.24
CA TYR A 221 -8.55 18.93 24.07
C TYR A 221 -8.31 17.48 24.49
N GLY A 222 -7.28 16.87 23.92
CA GLY A 222 -6.96 15.48 24.21
C GLY A 222 -5.70 15.00 23.50
N GLY A 223 -5.47 13.70 23.58
CA GLY A 223 -4.38 13.04 22.88
C GLY A 223 -4.69 11.58 22.63
N GLU A 224 -3.97 11.01 21.69
CA GLU A 224 -4.09 9.61 21.30
C GLU A 224 -2.71 9.05 20.95
N LEU A 225 -2.50 7.79 21.32
CA LEU A 225 -1.37 6.97 20.92
C LEU A 225 -1.91 5.79 20.14
N GLY A 226 -1.21 5.41 19.06
CA GLY A 226 -1.63 4.26 18.30
C GLY A 226 -0.56 3.66 17.41
N LEU A 227 -1.00 2.66 16.67
CA LEU A 227 -0.19 1.83 15.79
C LEU A 227 -0.96 1.61 14.49
N LYS A 228 -0.32 1.94 13.35
CA LYS A 228 -0.83 1.59 12.02
C LYS A 228 -0.10 0.34 11.53
N LEU A 229 -0.87 -0.61 11.00
CA LEU A 229 -0.40 -1.79 10.29
C LEU A 229 -0.66 -1.61 8.80
N CYS A 230 0.36 -1.24 8.02
CA CYS A 230 0.19 -0.95 6.59
C CYS A 230 -0.01 -2.24 5.79
N LEU A 231 -1.00 -2.23 4.89
CA LEU A 231 -1.37 -3.33 4.00
C LEU A 231 -0.98 -2.99 2.54
N GLY A 232 0.23 -2.46 2.37
CA GLY A 232 0.71 -1.96 1.08
C GLY A 232 -0.04 -0.71 0.61
N PRO A 233 -0.33 -0.57 -0.70
CA PRO A 233 -0.92 0.65 -1.28
C PRO A 233 -2.42 0.80 -0.98
N LEU A 234 -3.09 -0.26 -0.49
CA LEU A 234 -4.53 -0.27 -0.25
C LEU A 234 -4.93 0.58 0.96
N GLY A 235 -4.09 0.61 2.00
CA GLY A 235 -4.44 1.25 3.26
C GLY A 235 -3.73 0.63 4.47
N HIS A 236 -4.35 0.75 5.63
CA HIS A 236 -3.83 0.23 6.90
C HIS A 236 -4.92 -0.09 7.90
N LEU A 237 -4.59 -0.93 8.88
CA LEU A 237 -5.37 -1.11 10.09
C LEU A 237 -4.77 -0.26 11.21
N GLU A 238 -5.61 0.47 11.94
CA GLU A 238 -5.19 1.36 13.00
C GLU A 238 -5.69 0.86 14.35
N PHE A 239 -4.82 0.84 15.36
CA PHE A 239 -5.18 0.54 16.74
C PHE A 239 -4.76 1.71 17.60
N ALA A 240 -5.69 2.24 18.39
CA ALA A 240 -5.42 3.44 19.17
C ALA A 240 -6.03 3.39 20.56
N ALA A 241 -5.40 4.10 21.48
CA ALA A 241 -5.96 4.47 22.77
C ALA A 241 -5.74 5.96 23.01
N GLY A 242 -6.78 6.64 23.47
CA GLY A 242 -6.76 8.08 23.63
C GLY A 242 -7.65 8.55 24.76
N SER A 243 -7.55 9.84 25.04
CA SER A 243 -8.42 10.52 25.98
C SER A 243 -8.59 11.97 25.55
N SER A 244 -9.81 12.48 25.69
CA SER A 244 -10.12 13.89 25.53
C SER A 244 -11.00 14.36 26.69
N ARG A 245 -11.27 15.67 26.75
CA ARG A 245 -12.25 16.23 27.70
C ARG A 245 -13.66 15.70 27.42
N GLY A 246 -14.05 15.56 26.16
CA GLY A 246 -15.37 15.04 25.74
C GLY A 246 -15.52 13.53 25.91
N SER A 247 -14.46 12.77 25.64
CA SER A 247 -14.41 11.31 25.70
C SER A 247 -13.24 10.86 26.59
N PRO A 248 -13.44 10.87 27.92
CA PRO A 248 -12.41 10.38 28.84
C PRO A 248 -12.17 8.90 28.58
N LEU A 249 -10.94 8.55 28.20
CA LEU A 249 -10.46 7.19 27.92
C LEU A 249 -11.29 6.39 26.90
N HIS A 250 -10.74 6.21 25.70
CA HIS A 250 -11.30 5.38 24.65
C HIS A 250 -10.22 4.52 23.99
N ALA A 251 -10.64 3.38 23.45
CA ALA A 251 -9.87 2.56 22.54
C ALA A 251 -10.53 2.59 21.16
N SER A 252 -9.76 2.37 20.11
CA SER A 252 -10.30 2.31 18.75
C SER A 252 -9.57 1.33 17.86
N VAL A 253 -10.32 0.75 16.93
CA VAL A 253 -9.80 -0.01 15.79
C VAL A 253 -10.30 0.67 14.53
N GLY A 254 -9.41 1.01 13.62
CA GLY A 254 -9.72 1.75 12.41
C GLY A 254 -9.27 1.05 11.14
N LEU A 255 -9.94 1.39 10.04
CA LEU A 255 -9.53 1.06 8.69
C LEU A 255 -9.18 2.37 7.98
N GLY A 256 -7.89 2.53 7.67
CA GLY A 256 -7.37 3.65 6.91
C GLY A 256 -7.26 3.32 5.44
N LEU A 257 -7.70 4.23 4.59
CA LEU A 257 -7.63 4.10 3.13
C LEU A 257 -6.87 5.29 2.55
N ASN A 258 -6.10 5.03 1.50
CA ASN A 258 -5.46 6.08 0.72
C ASN A 258 -6.53 6.98 0.09
N ALA A 259 -6.42 8.31 0.27
CA ALA A 259 -7.42 9.25 -0.22
C ALA A 259 -7.62 9.18 -1.74
N ILE A 260 -6.59 8.84 -2.52
CA ILE A 260 -6.71 8.66 -3.97
C ILE A 260 -7.60 7.46 -4.30
N VAL A 261 -7.45 6.35 -3.57
CA VAL A 261 -8.30 5.15 -3.77
C VAL A 261 -9.76 5.48 -3.48
N LEU A 262 -10.03 6.28 -2.44
CA LEU A 262 -11.39 6.73 -2.15
C LEU A 262 -11.97 7.64 -3.23
N LEU A 263 -11.19 8.57 -3.77
CA LEU A 263 -11.63 9.41 -4.88
C LEU A 263 -11.95 8.58 -6.13
N LEU A 264 -11.14 7.55 -6.43
CA LEU A 264 -11.38 6.64 -7.54
C LEU A 264 -12.65 5.81 -7.34
N LEU A 265 -12.90 5.31 -6.12
CA LEU A 265 -14.12 4.58 -5.78
C LEU A 265 -15.37 5.47 -5.83
N ALA A 266 -15.26 6.74 -5.45
CA ALA A 266 -16.36 7.70 -5.48
C ALA A 266 -16.67 8.24 -6.90
N ALA A 267 -15.76 8.06 -7.86
CA ALA A 267 -15.93 8.48 -9.25
C ALA A 267 -16.68 7.45 -10.13
N HIS A 268 -17.02 6.29 -9.58
CA HIS A 268 -17.80 5.22 -10.23
C HIS A 268 -19.16 5.07 -9.56
#